data_AF-A0A074LL61-F1
#
_entry.id   AF-A0A074LL61-F1
#
_cell.length_a   1.000
_cell.length_b   1.000
_cell.length_c   1.000
_cell.angle_alpha   90.00
_cell.angle_beta   90.00
_cell.angle_gamma   90.00
#
_symmetry.space_group_name_H-M   'P 1'
#
loop_
_entity.id
_entity.type
_entity.pdbx_description
1 polymer ?
#
loop_
_entity_poly.entity_id
_entity_poly.type
_entity_poly.pdbx_seq_one_letter_code
_entity_poly.pdbx_strand_id
1 'polypeptide(L)'
;MAGIEPKGRITRRKFLVMFVVFYFINLLCLLKIIESFEIQAWGSFVIFAVILIVTILVLLYQAIKRLHDIGYDWRYALYLLIPPPLNFIGFIYLTIKEGETGTNKYGVDPRDTDLF
;
A
#
# COMPACT_ATOMS: atom_id res chain seq x y z
N MET A 1 25.76 -7.35 -3.54
CA MET A 1 24.62 -8.00 -2.86
C MET A 1 23.36 -7.47 -3.51
N ALA A 2 22.72 -8.24 -4.39
CA ALA A 2 21.45 -7.85 -5.00
C ALA A 2 20.36 -7.98 -3.94
N GLY A 3 20.13 -6.91 -3.17
CA GLY A 3 19.00 -6.82 -2.26
C GLY A 3 17.71 -6.98 -3.05
N ILE A 4 16.72 -7.62 -2.45
CA ILE A 4 15.37 -7.78 -3.00
C ILE A 4 14.71 -6.40 -2.99
N GLU A 5 15.13 -5.51 -3.88
CA GLU A 5 14.53 -4.20 -4.06
C GLU A 5 13.30 -4.35 -4.95
N PRO A 6 12.10 -4.01 -4.47
CA PRO A 6 10.88 -4.08 -5.27
C PRO A 6 11.02 -3.20 -6.52
N LYS A 7 10.99 -3.77 -7.72
CA LYS A 7 11.18 -2.97 -8.95
C LYS A 7 9.88 -2.32 -9.43
N GLY A 8 10.02 -1.20 -10.12
CA GLY A 8 8.94 -0.55 -10.85
C GLY A 8 8.25 0.59 -10.11
N ARG A 9 7.35 1.24 -10.84
CA ARG A 9 6.66 2.48 -10.46
C ARG A 9 5.15 2.31 -10.64
N ILE A 10 4.37 3.19 -10.02
CA ILE A 10 2.91 3.22 -10.15
C ILE A 10 2.42 4.66 -10.21
N THR A 11 1.46 4.92 -11.10
CA THR A 11 0.83 6.24 -11.20
C THR A 11 0.05 6.60 -9.93
N ARG A 12 -0.04 7.90 -9.64
CA ARG A 12 -0.83 8.43 -8.51
C ARG A 12 -2.27 7.93 -8.51
N ARG A 13 -2.89 7.82 -9.68
CA ARG A 13 -4.28 7.37 -9.85
C ARG A 13 -4.45 5.92 -9.42
N LYS A 14 -3.61 5.00 -9.94
CA LYS A 14 -3.68 3.58 -9.58
C LYS A 14 -3.38 3.36 -8.10
N PHE A 15 -2.39 4.07 -7.56
CA PHE A 15 -2.09 4.05 -6.13
C PHE A 15 -3.31 4.48 -5.29
N LEU A 16 -3.97 5.58 -5.66
CA LEU A 16 -5.16 6.06 -4.96
C LEU A 16 -6.30 5.04 -5.01
N VAL A 17 -6.63 4.52 -6.20
CA VAL A 17 -7.71 3.54 -6.37
C VAL A 17 -7.46 2.31 -5.49
N MET A 18 -6.25 1.74 -5.59
CA MET A 18 -5.90 0.55 -4.82
C MET A 18 -5.87 0.84 -3.33
N PHE A 19 -5.36 2.01 -2.92
CA PHE A 19 -5.41 2.40 -1.51
C PHE A 19 -6.84 2.45 -0.99
N VAL A 20 -7.75 3.15 -1.69
CA VAL A 20 -9.15 3.27 -1.27
C VAL A 20 -9.80 1.89 -1.16
N VAL A 21 -9.63 1.04 -2.17
CA VAL A 21 -10.18 -0.32 -2.18
C VAL A 21 -9.67 -1.14 -0.98
N PHE A 22 -8.35 -1.22 -0.80
CA PHE A 22 -7.77 -2.00 0.29
C PHE A 22 -7.99 -1.37 1.67
N TYR A 23 -8.13 -0.05 1.77
CA TYR A 23 -8.49 0.63 3.00
C TYR A 23 -9.87 0.16 3.49
N PHE A 24 -10.87 0.15 2.61
CA PHE A 24 -12.21 -0.34 2.96
C PHE A 24 -12.22 -1.84 3.26
N ILE A 25 -11.47 -2.65 2.51
CA ILE A 25 -11.31 -4.08 2.82
C ILE A 25 -10.70 -4.27 4.22
N ASN A 26 -9.67 -3.52 4.57
CA ASN A 26 -9.03 -3.59 5.88
C ASN A 26 -9.97 -3.16 7.00
N LEU A 27 -10.74 -2.09 6.78
CA LEU A 27 -11.76 -1.64 7.73
C LEU A 27 -12.81 -2.74 7.98
N LEU A 28 -13.31 -3.39 6.93
CA LEU A 28 -14.25 -4.51 7.07
C LEU A 28 -13.61 -5.71 7.78
N CYS A 29 -12.36 -6.05 7.47
CA CYS A 29 -11.65 -7.14 8.16
C CYS A 29 -11.48 -6.84 9.65
N LEU A 30 -11.15 -5.61 10.04
CA LEU A 30 -11.04 -5.21 11.45
C LEU A 30 -12.38 -5.38 12.19
N LEU A 31 -13.48 -4.92 11.60
CA LEU A 31 -14.82 -5.11 12.17
C LEU A 31 -15.15 -6.60 12.35
N LYS A 32 -14.83 -7.43 11.34
CA LYS A 32 -15.07 -8.87 11.39
C LYS A 32 -14.18 -9.61 12.38
N ILE A 33 -12.95 -9.15 12.60
CA ILE A 33 -12.06 -9.69 13.62
C ILE A 33 -12.65 -9.45 15.01
N ILE A 34 -13.13 -8.24 15.29
CA ILE A 34 -13.75 -7.88 16.57
C ILE A 34 -15.02 -8.72 16.79
N GLU A 35 -15.94 -8.75 15.82
CA GLU A 35 -17.17 -9.55 15.87
C GLU A 35 -16.86 -11.04 16.12
N SER A 36 -15.90 -11.61 15.36
CA SER A 36 -15.52 -13.02 15.49
C SER A 36 -14.90 -13.34 16.86
N PHE A 37 -14.17 -12.39 17.44
CA PHE A 37 -13.59 -12.54 18.77
C PHE A 37 -14.68 -12.54 19.85
N GLU A 38 -15.65 -11.63 19.76
CA GLU A 38 -16.77 -11.53 20.71
C GLU A 38 -17.61 -12.81 20.74
N ILE A 39 -17.94 -13.37 19.56
CA ILE A 39 -18.75 -14.59 19.45
C ILE A 39 -17.93 -15.90 19.55
N GLN A 40 -16.62 -15.81 19.82
CA GLN A 40 -15.69 -16.96 19.91
C GLN A 40 -15.62 -17.82 18.62
N ALA A 41 -15.86 -17.21 17.46
CA ALA A 41 -15.74 -17.85 16.15
C ALA A 41 -14.28 -17.83 15.65
N TRP A 42 -13.43 -18.66 16.26
CA TRP A 42 -11.98 -18.71 15.99
C TRP A 42 -11.61 -18.94 14.52
N GLY A 43 -12.39 -19.72 13.78
CA GLY A 43 -12.17 -19.94 12.34
C GLY A 43 -12.27 -18.64 11.54
N SER A 44 -13.36 -17.89 11.74
CA SER A 44 -13.56 -16.58 11.11
C SER A 44 -12.50 -15.57 11.54
N PHE A 45 -12.15 -15.56 12.83
CA PHE A 45 -11.10 -14.69 13.37
C PHE A 45 -9.78 -14.87 12.61
N VAL A 46 -9.31 -16.11 12.47
CA VAL A 46 -8.05 -16.41 11.77
C VAL A 46 -8.13 -16.03 10.30
N ILE A 47 -9.25 -16.33 9.61
CA ILE A 47 -9.44 -15.99 8.20
C ILE A 47 -9.32 -14.48 7.98
N PHE A 48 -10.07 -13.67 8.74
CA PHE A 48 -10.04 -12.22 8.55
C PHE A 48 -8.70 -11.61 9.00
N ALA A 49 -8.02 -12.18 10.00
CA ALA A 49 -6.68 -11.75 10.38
C ALA A 49 -5.65 -12.01 9.26
N VAL A 50 -5.70 -13.18 8.60
CA VAL A 50 -4.83 -13.49 7.46
C VAL A 50 -5.12 -12.57 6.29
N ILE A 51 -6.39 -12.33 5.96
CA ILE A 51 -6.77 -11.40 4.89
C ILE A 51 -6.20 -10.02 5.18
N LEU A 52 -6.39 -9.50 6.40
CA LEU A 52 -5.88 -8.19 6.83
C LEU A 52 -4.36 -8.07 6.66
N ILE A 53 -3.60 -9.10 7.03
CA ILE A 53 -2.14 -9.09 6.89
C ILE A 53 -1.76 -9.05 5.41
N VAL A 54 -2.37 -9.91 4.58
CA VAL A 54 -2.07 -9.97 3.14
C VAL A 54 -2.36 -8.64 2.45
N THR A 55 -3.50 -8.02 2.74
CA THR A 55 -3.89 -6.73 2.15
C THR A 55 -2.99 -5.59 2.61
N ILE A 56 -2.50 -5.59 3.86
CA ILE A 56 -1.48 -4.65 4.33
C ILE A 56 -0.18 -4.80 3.54
N LEU A 57 0.26 -6.03 3.28
CA LEU A 57 1.47 -6.28 2.47
C LEU A 57 1.30 -5.80 1.03
N VAL A 58 0.12 -6.00 0.44
CA VAL A 58 -0.21 -5.48 -0.90
C VAL A 58 -0.21 -3.95 -0.92
N LEU A 59 -0.75 -3.28 0.10
CA LEU A 59 -0.70 -1.83 0.24
C LEU A 59 0.74 -1.32 0.37
N LEU A 60 1.55 -2.00 1.18
CA LEU A 60 2.95 -1.63 1.39
C LEU A 60 3.75 -1.74 0.08
N TYR A 61 3.57 -2.82 -0.67
CA TYR A 61 4.20 -3.01 -1.97
C TYR A 61 3.85 -1.88 -2.95
N GLN A 62 2.61 -1.44 -2.96
CA GLN A 62 2.17 -0.33 -3.82
C GLN A 62 2.71 1.02 -3.35
N ALA A 63 2.79 1.25 -2.04
CA ALA A 63 3.43 2.44 -1.50
C ALA A 63 4.92 2.51 -1.87
N ILE A 64 5.63 1.38 -1.87
CA ILE A 64 7.02 1.30 -2.35
C ILE A 64 7.10 1.73 -3.82
N LYS A 65 6.24 1.18 -4.69
CA LYS A 65 6.19 1.61 -6.10
C LYS A 65 5.84 3.09 -6.27
N ARG A 66 5.02 3.65 -5.36
CA ARG A 66 4.66 5.07 -5.36
C ARG A 66 5.83 5.94 -4.93
N LEU A 67 6.57 5.52 -3.90
CA LEU A 67 7.82 6.17 -3.46
C LEU A 67 8.87 6.16 -4.58
N HIS A 68 9.00 5.05 -5.28
CA HIS A 68 9.87 4.95 -6.46
C HIS A 68 9.47 5.92 -7.58
N ASP A 69 8.17 6.15 -7.76
CA ASP A 69 7.70 7.11 -8.75
C ASP A 69 8.04 8.57 -8.38
N ILE A 70 8.18 8.88 -7.09
CA ILE A 70 8.57 10.21 -6.60
C ILE A 70 10.06 10.33 -6.25
N GLY A 71 10.89 9.34 -6.62
CA GLY A 71 12.35 9.35 -6.43
C GLY A 71 12.84 8.88 -5.06
N TYR A 72 11.97 8.46 -4.14
CA TYR A 72 12.32 8.03 -2.78
C TYR A 72 12.66 6.55 -2.69
N ASP A 73 13.38 6.16 -1.64
CA ASP A 73 13.74 4.76 -1.32
C ASP A 73 12.56 4.00 -0.69
N TRP A 74 12.52 2.67 -0.83
CA TRP A 74 11.46 1.82 -0.29
C TRP A 74 11.33 1.91 1.24
N ARG A 75 12.41 2.22 1.98
CA ARG A 75 12.40 2.30 3.45
C ARG A 75 11.40 3.30 3.99
N TYR A 76 11.10 4.36 3.22
CA TYR A 76 10.09 5.34 3.61
C TYR A 76 8.68 4.74 3.68
N ALA A 77 8.43 3.60 3.03
CA ALA A 77 7.16 2.88 3.13
C ALA A 77 6.94 2.34 4.56
N LEU A 78 8.01 2.09 5.32
CA LEU A 78 7.91 1.60 6.70
C LEU A 78 7.23 2.61 7.63
N TYR A 79 7.29 3.92 7.33
CA TYR A 79 6.55 4.93 8.09
C TYR A 79 5.03 4.79 7.96
N LEU A 80 4.53 4.10 6.92
CA LEU A 80 3.11 3.85 6.74
C LEU A 80 2.57 2.72 7.64
N LEU A 81 3.45 1.93 8.25
CA LEU A 81 3.08 0.93 9.27
C LEU A 81 2.80 1.58 10.64
N ILE A 82 3.13 2.85 10.83
CA ILE A 82 2.78 3.58 12.05
C ILE A 82 1.25 3.65 12.15
N PRO A 83 0.64 3.35 13.30
CA PRO A 83 -0.82 3.40 13.43
C PRO A 83 -1.41 4.78 13.09
N PRO A 84 -2.70 4.82 12.70
CA PRO A 84 -3.43 6.07 12.54
C PRO A 84 -3.37 6.95 13.80
N PRO A 85 -3.36 8.30 13.66
CA PRO A 85 -3.50 9.04 12.41
C PRO A 85 -2.17 9.33 11.68
N LEU A 86 -1.02 8.92 12.19
CA LEU A 86 0.29 9.31 11.64
C LEU A 86 0.54 8.77 10.22
N ASN A 87 0.11 7.55 9.92
CA ASN A 87 0.22 7.01 8.55
C ASN A 87 -0.59 7.79 7.50
N PHE A 88 -1.67 8.47 7.89
CA PHE A 88 -2.50 9.24 6.97
C PHE A 88 -1.72 10.40 6.36
N ILE A 89 -0.81 11.03 7.11
CA ILE A 89 0.03 12.11 6.59
C ILE A 89 0.91 11.60 5.46
N GLY A 90 1.56 10.45 5.67
CA GLY A 90 2.37 9.79 4.63
C GLY A 90 1.54 9.39 3.42
N PHE A 91 0.32 8.89 3.64
CA PHE A 91 -0.58 8.55 2.55
C PHE A 91 -1.02 9.77 1.72
N ILE A 92 -1.42 10.86 2.39
CA ILE A 92 -1.81 12.12 1.74
C ILE A 92 -0.64 12.67 0.92
N TYR A 93 0.57 12.65 1.49
CA TYR A 93 1.77 13.05 0.75
C TYR A 93 1.95 12.24 -0.54
N LEU A 94 1.82 10.91 -0.46
CA LEU A 94 1.97 10.01 -1.60
C LEU A 94 0.89 10.19 -2.69
N THR A 95 -0.31 10.67 -2.34
CA THR A 95 -1.39 10.94 -3.31
C THR A 95 -1.28 12.30 -3.98
N ILE A 96 -0.76 13.32 -3.29
CA ILE A 96 -0.66 14.69 -3.80
C ILE A 96 0.65 14.90 -4.59
N LYS A 97 1.77 14.34 -4.12
CA LYS A 97 3.07 14.56 -4.75
C LYS A 97 3.07 14.05 -6.19
N GLU A 98 3.57 14.84 -7.13
CA GLU A 98 3.72 14.41 -8.53
C GLU A 98 4.93 13.49 -8.71
N GLY A 99 4.78 12.51 -9.60
CA GLY A 99 5.86 11.59 -9.98
C GLY A 99 6.87 12.20 -10.94
N GLU A 100 8.10 11.69 -10.92
CA GLU A 100 9.18 12.08 -11.82
C GLU A 100 8.82 11.78 -13.29
N THR A 101 9.18 12.67 -14.21
CA THR A 101 8.95 12.47 -15.65
C THR A 101 10.04 11.63 -16.29
N GLY A 102 9.64 10.74 -17.20
CA GLY A 102 10.56 9.88 -17.94
C GLY A 102 11.11 8.74 -17.08
N THR A 103 12.20 8.11 -17.54
CA THR A 103 12.79 6.96 -16.86
C THR A 103 13.66 7.40 -15.69
N ASN A 104 13.51 6.73 -14.53
CA ASN A 104 14.38 6.92 -13.37
C ASN A 104 15.05 5.59 -12.96
N LYS A 105 15.83 5.61 -11.87
CA LYS A 105 16.57 4.41 -11.39
C LYS A 105 15.68 3.21 -11.03
N TYR A 106 14.37 3.42 -10.84
CA TYR A 106 13.41 2.39 -10.49
C TYR A 106 12.62 1.86 -11.70
N GLY A 107 12.76 2.48 -12.87
CA GLY A 107 12.18 2.02 -14.13
C GLY A 107 11.59 3.13 -14.99
N VAL A 108 10.98 2.70 -16.10
CA VAL A 108 10.26 3.55 -17.05
C VAL A 108 9.12 4.30 -16.38
N ASP A 109 8.73 5.42 -16.99
CA ASP A 109 7.60 6.20 -16.51
C ASP A 109 6.33 5.34 -16.50
N PRO A 110 5.63 5.21 -15.36
CA PRO A 110 4.46 4.36 -15.29
C PRO A 110 3.33 4.87 -16.19
N ARG A 111 3.34 6.15 -16.61
CA ARG A 111 2.37 6.71 -17.58
C ARG A 111 2.54 6.14 -18.98
N ASP A 112 3.74 5.70 -19.35
CA ASP A 112 4.01 5.12 -20.68
C ASP A 112 3.64 3.63 -20.73
N THR A 113 3.64 2.97 -19.58
CA THR A 113 3.27 1.54 -19.46
C THR A 113 1.82 1.33 -19.01
N ASP A 114 1.18 2.35 -18.46
CA ASP A 114 -0.21 2.29 -18.04
C ASP A 114 -1.13 2.42 -19.27
N LEU A 115 -1.60 1.28 -19.78
CA LEU A 115 -2.48 1.19 -20.96
C LEU A 115 -3.88 1.85 -20.79
N PHE A 116 -4.18 2.47 -19.64
CA PHE A 116 -5.50 3.03 -19.30
C PHE A 116 -5.43 4.25 -18.37
#